data_AF-A0AAV5VWB0-F1
#
_entry.id   AF-A0AAV5VWB0-F1
#
_cell.length_a   1.000
_cell.length_b   1.000
_cell.length_c   1.000
_cell.angle_alpha   90.00
_cell.angle_beta   90.00
_cell.angle_gamma   90.00
#
_symmetry.space_group_name_H-M   'P 1'
#
loop_
_entity.id
_entity.type
_entity.pdbx_description
1 polymer ?
#
loop_
_entity_poly.entity_id
_entity_poly.type
_entity_poly.pdbx_seq_one_letter_code
_entity_poly.pdbx_strand_id
1 'polypeptide(L)'
;KSTLYKLLSICAATVRKASVCVDYFYSDAEMGFDELNECADFLFHRKVESRDWRDDVHDKIKHMRFYLTGDYRGHTKNNSRIADHCWKYALSDPEDKAMQATCLNGIAGESHVHDLKCERCQLIKDITSLINKN
;
A
#
# COMPACT_ATOMS: atom_id res chain seq x y z
N LYS A 1 -8.14 -8.37 3.37
CA LYS A 1 -7.58 -8.11 2.02
C LYS A 1 -6.30 -7.28 2.12
N SER A 2 -5.38 -7.40 1.14
CA SER A 2 -4.09 -6.68 1.13
C SER A 2 -4.25 -5.18 0.87
N THR A 3 -3.22 -4.39 1.18
CA THR A 3 -3.16 -2.95 0.89
C THR A 3 -3.26 -2.70 -0.62
N LEU A 4 -2.54 -3.48 -1.44
CA LEU A 4 -2.54 -3.35 -2.89
C LEU A 4 -3.93 -3.60 -3.50
N TYR A 5 -4.69 -4.57 -2.97
CA TYR A 5 -6.05 -4.84 -3.44
C TYR A 5 -6.99 -3.66 -3.17
N LYS A 6 -6.84 -3.00 -2.02
CA LYS A 6 -7.61 -1.77 -1.72
C LYS A 6 -7.23 -0.64 -2.67
N LEU A 7 -5.96 -0.51 -3.04
CA LEU A 7 -5.52 0.49 -4.02
C LEU A 7 -6.18 0.25 -5.39
N LEU A 8 -6.31 -1.00 -5.84
CA LEU A 8 -7.00 -1.31 -7.10
C LEU A 8 -8.47 -0.87 -7.12
N SER A 9 -9.15 -0.84 -5.95
CA SER A 9 -10.53 -0.36 -5.88
C SER A 9 -10.68 1.15 -6.05
N ILE A 10 -9.59 1.91 -5.87
CA ILE A 10 -9.55 3.37 -6.00
C ILE A 10 -9.00 3.75 -7.39
N CYS A 11 -7.97 3.05 -7.85
CA CYS A 11 -7.34 3.29 -9.14
C CYS A 11 -8.07 2.52 -10.26
N ALA A 12 -9.01 3.18 -10.94
CA ALA A 12 -9.71 2.59 -12.08
C ALA A 12 -8.71 2.08 -13.15
N ALA A 13 -8.91 0.84 -13.62
CA ALA A 13 -8.06 0.22 -14.62
C ALA A 13 -8.04 1.05 -15.92
N THR A 14 -6.94 1.73 -16.21
CA THR A 14 -6.77 2.54 -17.42
C THR A 14 -6.12 1.70 -18.52
N VAL A 15 -6.72 1.65 -19.70
CA VAL A 15 -6.18 0.91 -20.85
C VAL A 15 -4.91 1.60 -21.33
N ARG A 16 -3.74 0.98 -21.08
CA ARG A 16 -2.42 1.54 -21.42
C ARG A 16 -2.28 1.82 -22.92
N LYS A 17 -1.97 3.08 -23.27
CA LYS A 17 -1.44 3.44 -24.60
C LYS A 17 -0.08 4.15 -24.61
N ALA A 18 0.50 4.53 -23.46
CA ALA A 18 1.83 5.15 -23.43
C ALA A 18 2.50 5.06 -22.04
N SER A 19 3.84 5.13 -22.01
CA SER A 19 4.69 5.20 -20.81
C SER A 19 4.38 6.40 -19.91
N VAL A 20 3.80 7.46 -20.47
CA VAL A 20 3.35 8.68 -19.77
C VAL A 20 2.38 8.36 -18.61
N CYS A 21 1.67 7.24 -18.66
CA CYS A 21 0.72 6.83 -17.61
C CYS A 21 1.37 6.50 -16.25
N VAL A 22 2.62 6.02 -16.24
CA VAL A 22 3.29 5.62 -14.99
C VAL A 22 3.76 6.85 -14.20
N ASP A 23 4.20 7.89 -14.91
CA ASP A 23 4.66 9.14 -14.31
C ASP A 23 3.51 9.87 -13.59
N TYR A 24 2.28 9.78 -14.09
CA TYR A 24 1.09 10.29 -13.40
C TYR A 24 0.86 9.61 -12.05
N PHE A 25 0.96 8.28 -11.97
CA PHE A 25 0.78 7.57 -10.68
C PHE A 25 1.88 7.92 -9.67
N TYR A 26 3.11 8.16 -10.13
CA TYR A 26 4.18 8.62 -9.24
C TYR A 26 3.89 10.04 -8.74
N SER A 27 3.50 10.95 -9.65
CA SER A 27 3.12 12.33 -9.29
C SER A 27 1.95 12.36 -8.30
N ASP A 28 0.89 11.58 -8.54
CA ASP A 28 -0.27 11.48 -7.66
C ASP A 28 0.12 10.91 -6.29
N ALA A 29 1.01 9.91 -6.26
CA ALA A 29 1.52 9.37 -5.00
C ALA A 29 2.32 10.41 -4.21
N GLU A 30 3.17 11.20 -4.88
CA GLU A 30 3.94 12.27 -4.23
C GLU A 30 3.04 13.36 -3.66
N MET A 31 2.04 13.80 -4.43
CA MET A 31 1.01 14.73 -3.95
C MET A 31 0.27 14.15 -2.74
N GLY A 32 -0.10 12.87 -2.78
CA GLY A 32 -0.74 12.19 -1.66
C GLY A 32 0.12 12.17 -0.40
N PHE A 33 1.43 11.98 -0.49
CA PHE A 33 2.31 12.06 0.68
C PHE A 33 2.38 13.47 1.26
N ASP A 34 2.39 14.50 0.40
CA ASP A 34 2.39 15.89 0.84
C ASP A 34 1.06 16.25 1.54
N GLU A 35 -0.08 15.82 0.99
CA GLU A 35 -1.41 16.00 1.61
C GLU A 35 -1.52 15.32 2.99
N LEU A 36 -0.92 14.13 3.18
CA LEU A 36 -0.90 13.45 4.47
C LEU A 36 -0.08 14.23 5.51
N ASN A 37 1.05 14.83 5.10
CA ASN A 37 1.86 15.68 5.97
C ASN A 37 1.10 16.96 6.36
N GLU A 38 0.40 17.57 5.40
CA GLU A 38 -0.45 18.75 5.65
C GLU A 38 -1.59 18.42 6.63
N CYS A 39 -2.19 17.24 6.52
CA CYS A 39 -3.20 16.77 7.48
C CYS A 39 -2.64 16.64 8.91
N ALA A 40 -1.43 16.11 9.06
CA ALA A 40 -0.75 16.04 10.35
C ALA A 40 -0.47 17.44 10.93
N ASP A 41 -0.02 18.37 10.09
CA ASP A 41 0.21 19.76 10.47
C ASP A 41 -1.08 20.46 10.89
N PHE A 42 -2.17 20.24 10.14
CA PHE A 42 -3.48 20.79 10.44
C PHE A 42 -4.00 20.35 11.82
N LEU A 43 -3.88 19.07 12.16
CA LEU A 43 -4.30 18.53 13.46
C LEU A 43 -3.47 19.10 14.61
N PHE A 44 -2.16 19.26 14.41
CA PHE A 44 -1.29 19.93 15.36
C PHE A 44 -1.65 21.41 15.55
N HIS A 45 -1.85 22.17 14.47
CA HIS A 45 -2.19 23.60 14.53
C HIS A 45 -3.54 23.85 15.21
N ARG A 46 -4.48 22.90 15.09
CA ARG A 46 -5.76 22.93 15.81
C ARG A 46 -5.68 22.45 17.26
N LYS A 47 -4.49 22.07 17.73
CA LYS A 47 -4.26 21.52 19.09
C LYS A 47 -5.06 20.24 19.35
N VAL A 48 -5.39 19.49 18.31
CA VAL A 48 -6.02 18.16 18.43
C VAL A 48 -4.98 17.14 18.87
N GLU A 49 -3.77 17.24 18.31
CA GLU A 49 -2.66 16.34 18.58
C GLU A 49 -1.40 17.10 19.03
N SER A 50 -0.48 16.38 19.66
CA SER A 50 0.77 16.95 20.17
C SER A 50 1.81 17.19 19.06
N ARG A 51 2.83 18.01 19.36
CA ARG A 51 4.00 18.18 18.47
C ARG A 51 4.71 16.84 18.25
N ASP A 52 4.91 16.06 19.32
CA ASP A 52 5.60 14.77 19.26
C ASP A 52 4.83 13.78 18.36
N TRP A 53 3.49 13.78 18.43
CA TRP A 53 2.65 12.99 17.53
C TRP A 53 2.83 13.42 16.07
N ARG A 54 2.82 14.74 15.81
CA ARG A 54 3.01 15.28 14.46
C ARG A 54 4.36 14.88 13.90
N ASP A 55 5.43 15.04 14.67
CA ASP A 55 6.79 14.73 14.21
C ASP A 55 6.97 13.21 13.97
N ASP A 56 6.37 12.36 14.81
CA ASP A 56 6.32 10.91 14.60
C ASP A 56 5.55 10.54 13.32
N VAL A 57 4.40 11.18 13.05
CA VAL A 57 3.62 10.94 11.82
C VAL A 57 4.40 11.37 10.58
N HIS A 58 5.08 12.51 10.60
CA HIS A 58 5.94 12.97 9.51
C HIS A 58 7.08 11.98 9.22
N ASP A 59 7.77 11.47 10.25
CA ASP A 59 8.83 10.48 10.08
C ASP A 59 8.30 9.15 9.51
N LYS A 60 7.12 8.73 9.96
CA LYS A 60 6.44 7.53 9.44
C LYS A 60 6.01 7.69 7.99
N ILE A 61 5.48 8.86 7.59
CA ILE A 61 5.13 9.16 6.19
C ILE A 61 6.39 9.14 5.33
N LYS A 62 7.50 9.72 5.80
CA LYS A 62 8.79 9.68 5.12
C LYS A 62 9.29 8.24 4.92
N HIS A 63 9.22 7.39 5.94
CA HIS A 63 9.57 5.98 5.81
C HIS A 63 8.65 5.22 4.84
N MET A 64 7.35 5.50 4.87
CA MET A 64 6.39 4.96 3.92
C MET A 64 6.73 5.37 2.47
N ARG A 65 7.05 6.64 2.24
CA ARG A 65 7.46 7.18 0.93
C ARG A 65 8.67 6.42 0.38
N PHE A 66 9.76 6.32 1.15
CA PHE A 66 10.96 5.57 0.73
C PHE A 66 10.69 4.10 0.48
N TYR A 67 9.87 3.47 1.33
CA TYR A 67 9.55 2.06 1.18
C TYR A 67 8.78 1.80 -0.12
N LEU A 68 7.74 2.57 -0.40
CA LEU A 68 6.87 2.37 -1.56
C LEU A 68 7.57 2.71 -2.88
N THR A 69 8.39 3.76 -2.93
CA THR A 69 9.07 4.18 -4.16
C THR A 69 10.35 3.40 -4.46
N GLY A 70 11.00 2.83 -3.45
CA GLY A 70 12.24 2.05 -3.60
C GLY A 70 12.04 0.55 -3.37
N ASP A 71 12.01 0.16 -2.09
CA ASP A 71 12.22 -1.22 -1.65
C ASP A 71 11.02 -2.15 -1.90
N TYR A 72 9.80 -1.61 -1.94
CA TYR A 72 8.58 -2.39 -2.03
C TYR A 72 8.57 -3.31 -3.26
N ARG A 73 9.09 -2.82 -4.39
CA ARG A 73 9.21 -3.62 -5.62
C ARG A 73 10.01 -4.90 -5.39
N GLY A 74 11.12 -4.83 -4.65
CA GLY A 74 11.98 -5.97 -4.33
C GLY A 74 11.37 -6.95 -3.32
N HIS A 75 10.42 -6.48 -2.51
CA HIS A 75 9.72 -7.32 -1.53
C HIS A 75 8.64 -8.17 -2.19
N THR A 76 8.05 -7.68 -3.27
CA THR A 76 6.92 -8.33 -3.91
C THR A 76 7.33 -9.45 -4.87
N LYS A 77 6.57 -10.56 -4.87
CA LYS A 77 6.88 -11.83 -5.55
C LYS A 77 5.59 -12.52 -6.01
N ASN A 78 5.71 -13.49 -6.93
CA ASN A 78 4.56 -14.27 -7.39
C ASN A 78 3.83 -15.01 -6.25
N ASN A 79 4.60 -15.62 -5.34
CA ASN A 79 4.09 -16.32 -4.15
C ASN A 79 4.83 -15.79 -2.93
N SER A 80 4.10 -15.45 -1.87
CA SER A 80 4.69 -14.99 -0.61
C SER A 80 3.76 -15.31 0.55
N ARG A 81 4.34 -15.70 1.70
CA ARG A 81 3.58 -15.85 2.95
C ARG A 81 3.12 -14.52 3.55
N ILE A 82 3.54 -13.40 2.96
CA ILE A 82 3.08 -12.06 3.32
C ILE A 82 2.07 -11.62 2.26
N ALA A 83 0.83 -11.37 2.69
CA ALA A 83 -0.28 -11.00 1.81
C ALA A 83 0.02 -9.81 0.87
N ASP A 84 0.69 -8.77 1.39
CA ASP A 84 1.02 -7.58 0.60
C ASP A 84 2.17 -7.82 -0.38
N HIS A 85 2.95 -8.90 -0.21
CA HIS A 85 4.06 -9.24 -1.09
C HIS A 85 3.69 -10.29 -2.13
N CYS A 86 2.58 -11.00 -1.99
CA CYS A 86 2.13 -11.99 -2.97
C CYS A 86 1.29 -11.31 -4.06
N TRP A 87 1.83 -11.12 -5.27
CA TRP A 87 1.08 -10.50 -6.36
C TRP A 87 -0.19 -11.26 -6.73
N LYS A 88 -0.16 -12.60 -6.73
CA LYS A 88 -1.36 -13.41 -7.03
C LYS A 88 -2.47 -13.10 -6.03
N TYR A 89 -2.18 -13.09 -4.74
CA TYR A 89 -3.17 -12.77 -3.73
C TYR A 89 -3.59 -11.30 -3.78
N ALA A 90 -2.61 -10.41 -3.93
CA ALA A 90 -2.79 -8.98 -3.80
C ALA A 90 -3.53 -8.35 -4.98
N LEU A 91 -3.45 -8.94 -6.17
CA LEU A 91 -4.14 -8.50 -7.39
C LEU A 91 -5.33 -9.39 -7.77
N SER A 92 -5.60 -10.47 -7.03
CA SER A 92 -6.77 -11.32 -7.30
C SER A 92 -8.06 -10.62 -6.90
N ASP A 93 -8.96 -10.52 -7.87
CA ASP A 93 -10.34 -10.11 -7.66
C ASP A 93 -11.13 -11.28 -7.03
N PRO A 94 -11.82 -11.13 -5.89
CA PRO A 94 -12.62 -12.19 -5.30
C PRO A 94 -14.01 -12.33 -5.95
N GLU A 95 -14.48 -11.35 -6.71
CA GLU A 95 -15.81 -11.31 -7.32
C GLU A 95 -15.78 -11.69 -8.82
N ASP A 96 -14.67 -11.39 -9.52
CA ASP A 96 -14.47 -11.79 -10.91
C ASP A 96 -13.61 -13.06 -11.04
N LYS A 97 -14.24 -14.18 -11.37
CA LYS A 97 -13.57 -15.48 -11.61
C LYS A 97 -12.51 -15.43 -12.71
N ALA A 98 -12.65 -14.57 -13.72
CA ALA A 98 -11.66 -14.43 -14.79
C ALA A 98 -10.40 -13.71 -14.31
N MET A 99 -10.51 -12.92 -13.23
CA MET A 99 -9.42 -12.19 -12.58
C MET A 99 -9.02 -12.78 -11.22
N GLN A 100 -9.51 -13.99 -10.90
CA GLN A 100 -9.09 -14.74 -9.73
C GLN A 100 -7.75 -15.43 -9.98
N ALA A 101 -6.82 -15.24 -9.05
CA ALA A 101 -5.55 -15.97 -9.03
C ALA A 101 -5.47 -16.86 -7.79
N THR A 102 -5.27 -18.16 -8.00
CA THR A 102 -5.06 -19.11 -6.90
C THR A 102 -3.60 -19.11 -6.46
N CYS A 103 -3.39 -19.01 -5.14
CA CYS A 103 -2.09 -18.97 -4.50
C CYS A 103 -1.45 -20.37 -4.40
N LEU A 104 -1.18 -21.01 -5.55
CA LEU A 104 -0.53 -22.32 -5.64
C LEU A 104 0.99 -22.20 -5.51
N ASN A 105 1.59 -23.06 -4.69
CA ASN A 105 3.05 -23.19 -4.55
C ASN A 105 3.64 -23.97 -5.71
N GLY A 106 4.90 -23.69 -6.04
CA GLY A 106 5.64 -24.36 -7.13
C GLY A 106 5.95 -25.84 -6.87
N ILE A 107 5.47 -26.41 -5.76
CA ILE A 107 5.49 -27.84 -5.46
C ILE A 107 4.04 -28.31 -5.61
N ALA A 108 3.85 -29.27 -6.52
CA ALA A 108 2.58 -29.89 -6.91
C ALA A 108 1.39 -29.65 -5.96
N GLY A 109 0.56 -28.65 -6.29
CA GLY A 109 -0.83 -28.57 -5.82
C GLY A 109 -1.10 -27.97 -4.44
N GLU A 110 -0.09 -27.59 -3.65
CA GLU A 110 -0.35 -27.00 -2.32
C GLU A 110 -0.46 -25.48 -2.35
N SER A 111 -1.53 -24.92 -1.81
CA SER A 111 -1.69 -23.47 -1.64
C SER A 111 -0.75 -22.91 -0.57
N HIS A 112 -0.13 -21.74 -0.76
CA HIS A 112 0.51 -21.05 0.38
C HIS A 112 -0.50 -20.29 1.24
N VAL A 113 -0.16 -20.20 2.52
CA VAL A 113 -0.85 -19.38 3.51
C VAL A 113 -0.22 -17.99 3.59
N HIS A 114 -1.01 -16.99 3.98
CA HIS A 114 -0.58 -15.60 4.15
C HIS A 114 -0.51 -15.23 5.64
N ASP A 115 0.30 -15.95 6.40
CA ASP A 115 0.36 -15.90 7.86
C ASP A 115 1.49 -15.01 8.40
N LEU A 116 2.38 -14.52 7.54
CA LEU A 116 3.43 -13.59 7.92
C LEU A 116 3.03 -12.14 7.68
N LYS A 117 3.57 -11.25 8.51
CA LYS A 117 3.43 -9.79 8.37
C LYS A 117 4.77 -9.17 8.04
N CYS A 118 4.76 -8.20 7.13
CA CYS A 118 5.90 -7.31 6.93
C CYS A 118 5.73 -6.08 7.81
N GLU A 119 6.73 -5.78 8.64
CA GLU A 119 6.71 -4.60 9.52
C GLU A 119 6.50 -3.30 8.74
N ARG A 120 7.18 -3.14 7.60
CA ARG A 120 7.04 -1.95 6.73
C ARG A 120 5.65 -1.84 6.09
N CYS A 121 5.06 -2.97 5.66
CA CYS A 121 3.66 -2.98 5.19
C CYS A 121 2.68 -2.71 6.33
N GLN A 122 3.00 -3.12 7.55
CA GLN A 122 2.16 -2.86 8.72
C GLN A 122 2.21 -1.38 9.10
N LEU A 123 3.39 -0.77 9.06
CA LEU A 123 3.56 0.67 9.28
C LEU A 123 2.64 1.50 8.37
N ILE A 124 2.56 1.15 7.08
CA ILE A 124 1.65 1.80 6.13
C ILE A 124 0.19 1.72 6.59
N LYS A 125 -0.25 0.54 7.04
CA LYS A 125 -1.62 0.31 7.52
C LYS A 125 -1.90 1.11 8.79
N ASP A 126 -0.91 1.23 9.66
CA ASP A 126 -1.05 1.94 10.92
C ASP A 126 -1.21 3.45 10.65
N ILE A 127 -0.38 4.03 9.76
CA ILE A 127 -0.50 5.45 9.35
C ILE A 127 -1.86 5.73 8.70
N THR A 128 -2.27 4.91 7.72
CA THR A 128 -3.57 5.10 7.05
C THR A 128 -4.76 4.93 8.00
N SER A 129 -4.63 4.13 9.05
CA SER A 129 -5.67 3.98 10.08
C SER A 129 -5.70 5.14 11.07
N LEU A 130 -4.56 5.79 11.32
CA LEU A 130 -4.48 6.98 12.17
C LEU A 130 -5.17 8.17 11.52
N ILE A 131 -5.03 8.30 10.19
CA ILE A 131 -5.55 9.46 9.45
C ILE A 131 -7.05 9.32 9.13
N ASN A 132 -7.57 8.10 8.96
CA ASN A 132 -9.00 7.81 8.71
C ASN A 132 -9.92 7.89 9.94
N LYS A 133 -9.44 8.38 11.10
CA LYS A 133 -10.27 8.50 12.32
C LYS A 133 -11.10 9.80 12.40
N ASN A 134 -11.12 10.60 11.34
CA ASN A 134 -11.94 11.80 11.19
C ASN A 134 -12.89 11.66 9.99
#